data_AF-A0A7C7TZ98-F1
#
_entry.id   AF-A0A7C7TZ98-F1
#
_cell.length_a   1.000
_cell.length_b   1.000
_cell.length_c   1.000
_cell.angle_alpha   90.00
_cell.angle_beta   90.00
_cell.angle_gamma   90.00
#
_symmetry.space_group_name_H-M   'P 1'
#
loop_
_entity.id
_entity.type
_entity.pdbx_description
1 polymer ?
#
loop_
_entity_poly.entity_id
_entity_poly.type
_entity_poly.pdbx_seq_one_letter_code
_entity_poly.pdbx_strand_id
1 'polypeptide(L)'
;MKKVSWDTWIQLLGMLSVLAGLVFVGLEMRQSQQIALAAQQQARTEIFTGIVNSVNESSEVSLYQILVKARDNEPLTASEKKITENYALQTIWVFENDFIQYQAGLIDEDVWLAKLFSVRTLSSLCHFRDAAEYLLQFTSAVLTDLVDVVPKSNCEE
;
A
#
# COMPACT_ATOMS: atom_id res chain seq x y z
N MET A 1 38.42 -1.32 53.80
CA MET A 1 37.81 -1.31 52.45
C MET A 1 38.74 -0.56 51.51
N LYS A 2 39.19 -1.17 50.40
CA LYS A 2 40.04 -0.50 49.40
C LYS A 2 39.23 0.64 48.74
N LYS A 3 39.78 1.86 48.72
CA LYS A 3 39.17 2.98 47.99
C LYS A 3 39.35 2.73 46.49
N VAL A 4 38.26 2.72 45.74
CA VAL A 4 38.28 2.66 44.28
C VAL A 4 39.03 3.91 43.77
N SER A 5 39.96 3.74 42.82
CA SER A 5 40.73 4.87 42.27
C SER A 5 39.85 5.78 41.45
N TRP A 6 40.21 7.07 41.40
CA TRP A 6 39.47 8.09 40.67
C TRP A 6 39.38 7.77 39.17
N ASP A 7 40.44 7.20 38.59
CA ASP A 7 40.49 6.79 37.19
C ASP A 7 39.47 5.69 36.86
N THR A 8 39.22 4.75 37.79
CA THR A 8 38.19 3.71 37.61
C THR A 8 36.79 4.32 37.54
N TRP A 9 36.52 5.41 38.28
CA TRP A 9 35.25 6.12 38.20
C TRP A 9 35.07 6.84 36.85
N ILE A 10 36.12 7.49 36.34
CA ILE A 10 36.09 8.12 35.00
C ILE A 10 35.82 7.07 33.93
N GLN A 11 36.55 5.96 33.97
CA GLN A 11 36.40 4.89 32.98
C GLN A 11 35.00 4.29 33.02
N LEU A 12 34.45 4.05 34.22
CA LEU A 12 33.09 3.55 34.36
C LEU A 12 32.07 4.54 33.82
N LEU A 13 32.20 5.83 34.12
CA LEU A 13 31.32 6.88 33.57
C LEU A 13 31.42 6.99 32.04
N GLY A 14 32.63 6.87 31.48
CA GLY A 14 32.84 6.88 30.03
C GLY A 14 32.21 5.66 29.34
N MET A 15 32.32 4.47 29.93
CA MET A 15 31.65 3.28 29.40
C MET A 15 30.13 3.40 29.54
N LEU A 16 29.65 3.96 30.66
CA LEU A 16 28.21 4.16 30.89
C LEU A 16 27.60 5.19 29.94
N SER A 17 28.34 6.24 29.57
CA SER A 17 27.88 7.24 28.60
C SER A 17 27.76 6.66 27.19
N VAL A 18 28.69 5.79 26.77
CA VAL A 18 28.59 5.07 25.50
C VAL A 18 27.36 4.15 25.49
N LEU A 19 27.14 3.40 26.58
CA LEU A 19 25.95 2.54 26.71
C LEU A 19 24.66 3.36 26.67
N ALA A 20 24.60 4.49 27.37
CA ALA A 20 23.45 5.39 27.34
C ALA A 20 23.20 5.93 25.92
N GLY A 21 24.25 6.29 25.19
CA GLY A 21 24.15 6.71 23.78
C GLY A 21 23.57 5.63 22.88
N LEU A 22 24.02 4.38 23.01
CA LEU A 22 23.49 3.25 22.23
C LEU A 22 22.02 2.97 22.52
N VAL A 23 21.60 3.06 23.79
CA VAL A 23 20.19 2.90 24.17
C VAL A 23 19.33 4.02 23.56
N PHE A 24 19.81 5.25 23.61
CA PHE A 24 19.12 6.39 23.02
C PHE A 24 18.93 6.24 21.51
N VAL A 25 19.98 5.85 20.77
CA VAL A 25 19.90 5.56 19.34
C VAL A 25 18.89 4.44 19.04
N GLY A 26 18.89 3.37 19.84
CA GLY A 26 17.92 2.27 19.68
C GLY A 26 16.47 2.72 19.87
N LEU A 27 16.21 3.63 20.83
CA LEU A 27 14.90 4.23 21.04
C LEU A 27 14.48 5.15 19.88
N GLU A 28 15.38 6.00 19.39
CA GLU A 28 15.13 6.87 18.23
C GLU A 28 14.83 6.07 16.97
N MET A 29 15.57 4.98 16.69
CA MET A 29 15.31 4.11 15.54
C MET A 29 13.93 3.46 15.62
N ARG A 30 13.53 2.98 16.82
CA ARG A 30 12.19 2.42 17.03
C ARG A 30 11.10 3.46 16.80
N GLN A 31 11.29 4.67 17.32
CA GLN A 31 10.34 5.77 17.13
C GLN A 31 10.25 6.17 15.64
N SER A 32 11.39 6.26 14.95
CA SER A 32 11.45 6.57 13.53
C SER A 32 10.69 5.53 12.69
N GLN A 33 10.85 4.25 12.99
CA GLN A 33 10.08 3.18 12.34
C GLN A 33 8.57 3.33 12.57
N GLN A 34 8.14 3.64 13.80
CA GLN A 34 6.72 3.86 14.10
C GLN A 34 6.14 5.07 13.35
N ILE A 35 6.90 6.15 13.24
CA ILE A 35 6.50 7.34 12.47
C ILE A 35 6.39 6.99 10.99
N ALA A 36 7.35 6.25 10.42
CA ALA A 36 7.33 5.83 9.03
C ALA A 36 6.08 4.99 8.70
N LEU A 37 5.74 4.02 9.56
CA LEU A 37 4.53 3.20 9.43
C LEU A 37 3.25 4.05 9.51
N ALA A 38 3.18 5.01 10.44
CA ALA A 38 2.03 5.90 10.56
C ALA A 38 1.89 6.82 9.32
N ALA A 39 3.00 7.37 8.82
CA ALA A 39 3.02 8.21 7.63
C ALA A 39 2.56 7.44 6.38
N GLN A 40 2.98 6.17 6.25
CA GLN A 40 2.53 5.27 5.18
C GLN A 40 1.01 5.04 5.23
N GLN A 41 0.44 4.81 6.43
CA GLN A 41 -1.02 4.65 6.57
C GLN A 41 -1.76 5.95 6.25
N GLN A 42 -1.24 7.10 6.68
CA GLN A 42 -1.81 8.39 6.34
C GLN A 42 -1.80 8.64 4.82
N ALA A 43 -0.68 8.36 4.15
CA ALA A 43 -0.57 8.51 2.70
C ALA A 43 -1.59 7.64 1.95
N ARG A 44 -1.82 6.39 2.41
CA ARG A 44 -2.86 5.52 1.84
C ARG A 44 -4.27 6.09 2.04
N THR A 45 -4.58 6.59 3.23
CA THR A 45 -5.88 7.22 3.51
C THR A 45 -6.08 8.48 2.66
N GLU A 46 -5.04 9.28 2.46
CA GLU A 46 -5.06 10.48 1.62
C GLU A 46 -5.34 10.13 0.15
N ILE A 47 -4.67 9.11 -0.39
CA ILE A 47 -4.93 8.60 -1.75
C ILE A 47 -6.40 8.24 -1.91
N PHE A 48 -6.97 7.43 -1.00
CA PHE A 48 -8.36 7.01 -1.11
C PHE A 48 -9.35 8.17 -0.96
N THR A 49 -9.10 9.07 -0.02
CA THR A 49 -9.90 10.29 0.18
C THR A 49 -9.87 11.17 -1.07
N GLY A 50 -8.71 11.30 -1.70
CA GLY A 50 -8.53 12.04 -2.95
C GLY A 50 -9.36 11.46 -4.11
N ILE A 51 -9.40 10.12 -4.25
CA ILE A 51 -10.24 9.46 -5.25
C ILE A 51 -11.72 9.80 -5.02
N VAL A 52 -12.20 9.63 -3.79
CA VAL A 52 -13.61 9.88 -3.46
C VAL A 52 -13.99 11.33 -3.71
N ASN A 53 -13.15 12.28 -3.31
CA ASN A 53 -13.39 13.71 -3.55
C ASN A 53 -13.42 14.03 -5.05
N SER A 54 -12.46 13.48 -5.83
CA SER A 54 -12.43 13.69 -7.28
C SER A 54 -13.69 13.14 -7.97
N VAL A 55 -14.20 11.99 -7.53
CA VAL A 55 -15.46 11.43 -8.05
C VAL A 55 -16.65 12.31 -7.64
N ASN A 56 -16.71 12.79 -6.40
CA ASN A 56 -17.77 13.71 -5.95
C ASN A 56 -17.82 15.01 -6.77
N GLU A 57 -16.67 15.48 -7.27
CA GLU A 57 -16.58 16.68 -8.10
C GLU A 57 -16.93 16.42 -9.58
N SER A 58 -16.68 15.21 -10.09
CA SER A 58 -16.73 14.90 -11.52
C SER A 58 -17.90 14.00 -11.94
N SER A 59 -18.61 13.41 -10.98
CA SER A 59 -19.70 12.44 -11.21
C SER A 59 -20.94 12.80 -10.41
N GLU A 60 -22.12 12.57 -11.00
CA GLU A 60 -23.41 12.69 -10.32
C GLU A 60 -23.70 11.51 -9.38
N VAL A 61 -23.04 10.37 -9.62
CA VAL A 61 -23.17 9.14 -8.84
C VAL A 61 -21.91 8.86 -8.02
N SER A 62 -22.09 8.22 -6.88
CA SER A 62 -20.99 7.87 -5.97
C SER A 62 -20.06 6.82 -6.58
N LEU A 63 -18.79 6.83 -6.18
CA LEU A 63 -17.82 5.78 -6.54
C LEU A 63 -18.37 4.37 -6.24
N TYR A 64 -19.07 4.21 -5.11
CA TYR A 64 -19.70 2.94 -4.75
C TYR A 64 -20.69 2.44 -5.81
N GLN A 65 -21.57 3.31 -6.32
CA GLN A 65 -22.53 2.93 -7.36
C GLN A 65 -21.83 2.53 -8.66
N ILE A 66 -20.76 3.25 -9.04
CA ILE A 66 -19.95 2.92 -10.22
C ILE A 66 -19.31 1.54 -10.07
N LEU A 67 -18.69 1.27 -8.91
CA LEU A 67 -18.04 -0.01 -8.63
C LEU A 67 -19.03 -1.17 -8.55
N VAL A 68 -20.25 -0.94 -8.06
CA VAL A 68 -21.33 -1.95 -8.07
C VAL A 68 -21.73 -2.30 -9.51
N LYS A 69 -21.96 -1.30 -10.37
CA LYS A 69 -22.21 -1.54 -11.80
C LYS A 69 -21.07 -2.32 -12.45
N ALA A 70 -19.83 -1.93 -12.18
CA ALA A 70 -18.66 -2.60 -12.72
C ALA A 70 -18.52 -4.06 -12.24
N ARG A 71 -18.90 -4.34 -10.99
CA ARG A 71 -18.96 -5.70 -10.42
C ARG A 71 -20.05 -6.53 -11.08
N ASP A 72 -21.23 -5.95 -11.26
CA ASP A 72 -22.42 -6.62 -11.80
C ASP A 72 -22.43 -6.65 -13.34
N ASN A 73 -21.34 -6.19 -13.97
CA ASN A 73 -21.14 -6.10 -15.41
C ASN A 73 -22.25 -5.29 -16.12
N GLU A 74 -22.78 -4.28 -15.44
CA GLU A 74 -23.79 -3.38 -15.97
C GLU A 74 -23.15 -2.34 -16.92
N PRO A 75 -23.89 -1.86 -17.95
CA PRO A 75 -23.39 -0.84 -18.85
C PRO A 75 -22.98 0.44 -18.11
N LEU A 76 -21.74 0.87 -18.32
CA LEU A 76 -21.21 2.12 -17.80
C LEU A 76 -21.39 3.25 -18.82
N THR A 77 -21.76 4.43 -18.36
CA THR A 77 -21.66 5.66 -19.17
C THR A 77 -20.20 5.97 -19.50
N ALA A 78 -19.95 6.86 -20.46
CA ALA A 78 -18.59 7.26 -20.83
C ALA A 78 -17.80 7.84 -19.64
N SER A 79 -18.46 8.59 -18.76
CA SER A 79 -17.83 9.15 -17.55
C SER A 79 -17.50 8.07 -16.52
N GLU A 80 -18.45 7.17 -16.25
CA GLU A 80 -18.26 6.05 -15.31
C GLU A 80 -17.17 5.08 -15.80
N LYS A 81 -17.11 4.83 -17.11
CA LYS A 81 -16.04 4.02 -17.72
C LYS A 81 -14.67 4.65 -17.50
N LYS A 82 -14.51 5.95 -17.77
CA LYS A 82 -13.27 6.68 -17.52
C LYS A 82 -12.85 6.60 -16.05
N ILE A 83 -13.79 6.76 -15.11
CA ILE A 83 -13.52 6.66 -13.67
C ILE A 83 -13.05 5.24 -13.31
N THR A 84 -13.73 4.23 -13.86
CA THR A 84 -13.42 2.81 -13.62
C THR A 84 -12.04 2.43 -14.14
N GLU A 85 -11.68 2.86 -15.35
CA GLU A 85 -10.35 2.62 -15.93
C GLU A 85 -9.24 3.25 -15.09
N ASN A 86 -9.41 4.52 -14.68
CA ASN A 86 -8.42 5.20 -13.83
C ASN A 86 -8.31 4.54 -12.45
N TYR A 87 -9.43 4.11 -11.87
CA TYR A 87 -9.44 3.41 -10.59
C TYR A 87 -8.74 2.05 -10.69
N ALA A 88 -8.88 1.33 -11.80
CA ALA A 88 -8.16 0.08 -12.07
C ALA A 88 -6.64 0.31 -12.13
N LEU A 89 -6.20 1.33 -12.88
CA LEU A 89 -4.77 1.71 -12.95
C LEU A 89 -4.22 2.02 -11.56
N GLN A 90 -4.93 2.86 -10.82
CA GLN A 90 -4.50 3.28 -9.48
C GLN A 90 -4.44 2.11 -8.50
N THR A 91 -5.36 1.16 -8.59
CA THR A 91 -5.35 -0.06 -7.76
C THR A 91 -4.05 -0.84 -7.93
N ILE A 92 -3.58 -1.03 -9.17
CA ILE A 92 -2.33 -1.77 -9.43
C ILE A 92 -1.11 -1.00 -8.94
N TRP A 93 -1.04 0.32 -9.13
CA TRP A 93 0.05 1.12 -8.57
C TRP A 93 0.13 1.05 -7.05
N VAL A 94 -1.02 1.17 -6.38
CA VAL A 94 -1.10 1.03 -4.92
C VAL A 94 -0.71 -0.38 -4.51
N PHE A 95 -1.13 -1.40 -5.24
CA PHE A 95 -0.77 -2.78 -4.98
C PHE A 95 0.73 -3.05 -5.14
N GLU A 96 1.38 -2.49 -6.17
CA GLU A 96 2.84 -2.57 -6.35
C GLU A 96 3.59 -1.90 -5.20
N ASN A 97 3.15 -0.70 -4.78
CA ASN A 97 3.71 -0.03 -3.61
C ASN A 97 3.53 -0.86 -2.33
N ASP A 98 2.36 -1.47 -2.16
CA ASP A 98 2.08 -2.35 -1.01
C ASP A 98 2.96 -3.61 -1.05
N PHE A 99 3.19 -4.20 -2.22
CA PHE A 99 4.06 -5.36 -2.37
C PHE A 99 5.51 -5.06 -1.95
N ILE A 100 6.07 -3.93 -2.38
CA ILE A 100 7.42 -3.51 -1.99
C ILE A 100 7.52 -3.33 -0.48
N GLN A 101 6.48 -2.79 0.15
CA GLN A 101 6.45 -2.56 1.60
C GLN A 101 6.22 -3.84 2.39
N TYR A 102 5.46 -4.80 1.85
CA TYR A 102 5.35 -6.15 2.38
C TYR A 102 6.71 -6.86 2.38
N GLN A 103 7.46 -6.78 1.28
CA GLN A 103 8.82 -7.31 1.21
C GLN A 103 9.78 -6.66 2.22
N ALA A 104 9.56 -5.40 2.56
CA ALA A 104 10.32 -4.68 3.59
C ALA A 104 9.87 -4.99 5.03
N GLY A 105 8.85 -5.83 5.24
CA GLY A 105 8.31 -6.16 6.57
C GLY A 105 7.48 -5.05 7.20
N LEU A 106 6.95 -4.11 6.40
CA LEU A 106 6.13 -2.97 6.84
C LEU A 106 4.61 -3.24 6.70
N ILE A 107 4.23 -4.40 6.16
CA ILE A 107 2.84 -4.85 6.07
C ILE A 107 2.77 -6.26 6.67
N ASP A 108 1.81 -6.47 7.56
CA ASP A 108 1.54 -7.78 8.13
C ASP A 108 0.97 -8.74 7.07
N GLU A 109 1.26 -10.03 7.19
CA GLU A 109 0.90 -11.04 6.20
C GLU A 109 -0.63 -11.11 5.96
N ASP A 110 -1.43 -10.99 7.01
CA ASP A 110 -2.89 -10.99 6.91
C ASP A 110 -3.42 -9.78 6.12
N VAL A 111 -2.85 -8.60 6.37
CA VAL A 111 -3.17 -7.37 5.62
C VAL A 111 -2.75 -7.51 4.16
N TRP A 112 -1.57 -8.09 3.90
CA TRP A 112 -1.10 -8.36 2.55
C TRP A 112 -2.03 -9.31 1.80
N LEU A 113 -2.43 -10.42 2.41
CA LEU A 113 -3.35 -11.40 1.80
C LEU A 113 -4.72 -10.78 1.46
N ALA A 114 -5.23 -9.90 2.33
CA ALA A 114 -6.47 -9.17 2.05
C ALA A 114 -6.33 -8.22 0.83
N LYS A 115 -5.19 -7.54 0.71
CA LYS A 115 -4.89 -6.66 -0.44
C LYS A 115 -4.73 -7.46 -1.74
N LEU A 116 -4.04 -8.61 -1.68
CA LEU A 116 -3.89 -9.53 -2.79
C LEU A 116 -5.25 -10.04 -3.27
N PHE A 117 -6.14 -10.41 -2.35
CA PHE A 117 -7.50 -10.81 -2.69
C PHE A 117 -8.27 -9.67 -3.38
N SER A 118 -8.13 -8.44 -2.89
CA SER A 118 -8.80 -7.26 -3.46
C SER A 118 -8.34 -6.98 -4.90
N VAL A 119 -7.02 -6.95 -5.16
CA VAL A 119 -6.52 -6.67 -6.53
C VAL A 119 -6.93 -7.78 -7.50
N ARG A 120 -6.85 -9.06 -7.08
CA ARG A 120 -7.30 -10.19 -7.91
C ARG A 120 -8.78 -10.10 -8.25
N THR A 121 -9.60 -9.73 -7.26
CA THR A 121 -11.05 -9.56 -7.47
C THR A 121 -11.29 -8.45 -8.49
N LEU A 122 -10.66 -7.28 -8.33
CA LEU A 122 -10.85 -6.16 -9.24
C LEU A 122 -10.33 -6.47 -10.65
N SER A 123 -9.16 -7.09 -10.78
CA SER A 123 -8.60 -7.53 -12.08
C SER A 123 -9.41 -8.64 -12.76
N SER A 124 -10.27 -9.34 -12.02
CA SER A 124 -11.22 -10.31 -12.58
C SER A 124 -12.49 -9.67 -13.16
N LEU A 125 -12.75 -8.38 -12.89
CA LEU A 125 -13.91 -7.67 -13.41
C LEU A 125 -13.67 -7.23 -14.85
N CYS A 126 -14.67 -7.42 -15.71
CA CYS A 126 -14.55 -7.12 -17.14
C CYS A 126 -14.29 -5.64 -17.42
N HIS A 127 -14.94 -4.74 -16.68
CA HIS A 127 -14.69 -3.29 -16.80
C HIS A 127 -13.31 -2.84 -16.34
N PHE A 128 -12.57 -3.67 -15.60
CA PHE A 128 -11.22 -3.39 -15.10
C PHE A 128 -10.15 -4.07 -15.96
N ARG A 129 -10.52 -5.13 -16.68
CA ARG A 129 -9.61 -6.03 -17.40
C ARG A 129 -8.59 -5.30 -18.27
N ASP A 130 -9.04 -4.47 -19.20
CA ASP A 130 -8.16 -3.81 -20.18
C ASP A 130 -7.14 -2.88 -19.51
N ALA A 131 -7.60 -2.08 -18.54
CA ALA A 131 -6.74 -1.18 -17.80
C ALA A 131 -5.73 -1.95 -16.93
N ALA A 132 -6.18 -3.05 -16.32
CA ALA A 132 -5.33 -3.91 -15.52
C ALA A 132 -4.25 -4.60 -16.36
N GLU A 133 -4.65 -5.21 -17.48
CA GLU A 133 -3.77 -5.86 -18.44
C GLU A 133 -2.73 -4.88 -19.01
N TYR A 134 -3.15 -3.66 -19.35
CA TYR A 134 -2.23 -2.62 -19.82
C TYR A 134 -1.17 -2.29 -18.77
N LEU A 135 -1.58 -2.05 -17.52
CA LEU A 135 -0.63 -1.59 -16.51
C LEU A 135 0.32 -2.69 -16.03
N LEU A 136 -0.16 -3.94 -15.96
CA LEU A 136 0.67 -5.08 -15.55
C LEU A 136 1.88 -5.29 -16.48
N GLN A 137 1.82 -4.86 -17.74
CA GLN A 137 2.96 -4.89 -18.67
C GLN A 137 4.16 -4.05 -18.20
N PHE A 138 3.94 -3.09 -17.31
CA PHE A 138 4.96 -2.19 -16.78
C PHE A 138 5.37 -2.53 -15.34
N THR A 139 4.84 -3.63 -14.79
CA THR A 139 5.13 -4.08 -13.42
C THR A 139 6.21 -5.16 -13.41
N SER A 140 6.76 -5.46 -12.23
CA SER A 140 7.70 -6.58 -12.08
C SER A 140 7.03 -7.93 -12.41
N ALA A 141 7.79 -8.87 -12.98
CA ALA A 141 7.28 -10.20 -13.33
C ALA A 141 6.63 -10.93 -12.13
N VAL A 142 7.21 -10.77 -10.93
CA VAL A 142 6.66 -11.35 -9.69
C VAL A 142 5.26 -10.81 -9.40
N LEU A 143 5.03 -9.52 -9.65
CA LEU A 143 3.72 -8.91 -9.44
C LEU A 143 2.72 -9.32 -10.51
N THR A 144 3.17 -9.43 -11.76
CA THR A 144 2.34 -9.96 -12.86
C THR A 144 1.85 -11.38 -12.54
N ASP A 145 2.73 -12.26 -12.06
CA ASP A 145 2.37 -13.63 -11.67
C ASP A 145 1.43 -13.70 -10.46
N LEU A 146 1.35 -12.63 -9.66
CA LEU A 146 0.44 -12.56 -8.51
C LEU A 146 -0.98 -12.12 -8.90
N VAL A 147 -1.16 -11.42 -10.02
CA VAL A 147 -2.43 -10.83 -10.44
C VAL A 147 -2.90 -11.49 -11.73
N ASP A 148 -3.85 -12.42 -11.61
CA ASP A 148 -4.50 -13.02 -12.76
C ASP A 148 -5.59 -12.09 -13.30
N VAL A 149 -5.45 -11.70 -14.56
CA VAL A 149 -6.48 -10.96 -15.30
C VAL A 149 -7.43 -11.95 -15.95
N VAL A 150 -8.74 -11.67 -15.89
CA VAL A 150 -9.74 -12.52 -16.53
C VAL A 150 -9.50 -12.61 -18.06
N PRO A 151 -9.62 -13.80 -18.69
CA PRO A 151 -9.51 -13.90 -20.14
C PRO A 151 -10.57 -13.05 -20.83
N LYS A 152 -10.19 -12.40 -21.95
CA LYS A 152 -11.10 -11.54 -22.71
C LYS A 152 -12.39 -12.26 -23.15
N SER A 153 -12.29 -13.55 -23.48
CA SER A 153 -13.43 -14.40 -23.85
C SER A 153 -14.51 -14.52 -22.78
N ASN A 154 -14.16 -14.30 -21.50
CA ASN A 154 -15.12 -14.38 -20.40
C ASN A 154 -15.84 -13.04 -20.16
N CYS A 155 -15.43 -12.01 -20.88
CA CYS A 155 -15.98 -10.66 -20.81
C CYS A 155 -16.70 -10.23 -22.10
N GLU A 156 -16.73 -11.11 -23.09
CA GLU A 156 -17.48 -10.95 -24.33
C GLU A 156 -18.84 -11.65 -24.16
N GLU A 157 -19.92 -10.87 -24.21
CA GLU A 157 -21.26 -11.33 -24.63
C GLU A 157 -21.47 -10.94 -26.09
#